data_AF-A0A5C3KML5-F1
#
_entry.id   AF-A0A5C3KML5-F1
#
_cell.length_a   1.000
_cell.length_b   1.000
_cell.length_c   1.000
_cell.angle_alpha   90.00
_cell.angle_beta   90.00
_cell.angle_gamma   90.00
#
_symmetry.space_group_name_H-M   'P 1'
#
loop_
_entity.id
_entity.type
_entity.pdbx_description
1 polymer ?
#
loop_
_entity_poly.entity_id
_entity_poly.type
_entity_poly.pdbx_seq_one_letter_code
_entity_poly.pdbx_strand_id
1 'polypeptide(L)'
;MDAVDGVSSAENELSHALDELECTGALQRQNRMDISFLVNCPEENVDIDCATDEEIYEAVMEARAARENMDVNGGDDNEPPQSALPAPIDVRKAVSTISDYLIESNEPYARKLEGLLNALRHDLRLKKRGL
;
A
#
# COMPACT_ATOMS: atom_id res chain seq x y z
N MET A 1 -21.15 -33.92 -3.19
CA MET A 1 -21.28 -32.46 -3.40
C MET A 1 -19.88 -32.00 -3.66
N ASP A 2 -19.57 -31.85 -4.95
CA ASP A 2 -18.21 -31.72 -5.45
C ASP A 2 -17.72 -30.31 -5.17
N ALA A 3 -16.56 -30.16 -4.53
CA ALA A 3 -16.00 -28.88 -4.09
C ALA A 3 -15.87 -27.85 -5.23
N VAL A 4 -15.81 -28.31 -6.47
CA VAL A 4 -15.74 -27.49 -7.69
C VAL A 4 -17.03 -26.67 -7.91
N ASP A 5 -18.19 -27.23 -7.55
CA ASP A 5 -19.50 -26.57 -7.70
C ASP A 5 -19.66 -25.41 -6.71
N GLY A 6 -19.10 -25.55 -5.51
CA GLY A 6 -19.10 -24.50 -4.48
C GLY A 6 -18.23 -23.30 -4.86
N VAL A 7 -17.08 -23.53 -5.48
CA VAL A 7 -16.17 -22.46 -5.90
C VAL A 7 -16.78 -21.62 -7.02
N SER A 8 -17.35 -22.27 -8.04
CA SER A 8 -18.00 -21.54 -9.14
C SER A 8 -19.22 -20.75 -8.69
N SER A 9 -19.96 -21.22 -7.68
CA SER A 9 -21.06 -20.44 -7.09
C SER A 9 -20.55 -19.17 -6.40
N ALA A 10 -19.50 -19.29 -5.59
CA ALA A 10 -18.90 -18.16 -4.89
C ALA A 10 -18.30 -17.11 -5.86
N GLU A 11 -17.67 -17.56 -6.95
CA GLU A 11 -17.14 -16.67 -7.99
C GLU A 11 -18.26 -15.89 -8.69
N ASN A 12 -19.39 -16.55 -9.00
CA ASN A 12 -20.54 -15.89 -9.61
C ASN A 12 -21.19 -14.85 -8.67
N GLU A 13 -21.31 -15.18 -7.38
CA GLU A 13 -21.80 -14.24 -6.37
C GLU A 13 -20.89 -13.02 -6.23
N LEU A 14 -19.57 -13.23 -6.22
CA LEU A 14 -18.58 -12.16 -6.16
C LEU A 14 -18.65 -11.27 -7.41
N SER A 15 -18.79 -11.87 -8.60
CA SER A 15 -18.98 -11.13 -9.86
C SER A 15 -20.19 -10.20 -9.79
N HIS A 16 -21.32 -10.74 -9.32
CA HIS A 16 -22.56 -9.98 -9.20
C HIS A 16 -22.43 -8.82 -8.20
N ALA A 17 -21.75 -9.03 -7.07
CA ALA A 17 -21.50 -7.99 -6.08
C ALA A 17 -20.62 -6.86 -6.65
N LEU A 18 -19.60 -7.20 -7.45
CA LEU A 18 -18.74 -6.21 -8.12
C LEU A 18 -19.53 -5.38 -9.14
N ASP A 19 -20.45 -6.01 -9.89
CA ASP A 19 -21.31 -5.33 -10.85
C ASP A 19 -22.31 -4.38 -10.16
N GLU A 20 -22.83 -4.75 -9.00
CA GLU A 20 -23.71 -3.90 -8.20
C GLU A 20 -22.95 -2.68 -7.63
N LEU A 21 -21.73 -2.89 -7.14
CA LEU A 21 -20.85 -1.81 -6.69
C LEU A 21 -20.48 -0.85 -7.83
N GLU A 22 -20.31 -1.36 -9.05
CA GLU A 22 -20.09 -0.52 -10.23
C GLU A 22 -21.33 0.27 -10.61
N CYS A 23 -22.51 -0.37 -10.61
CA CYS A 23 -23.80 0.28 -10.91
C CYS A 23 -24.13 1.41 -9.92
N THR A 24 -23.79 1.23 -8.65
CA THR A 24 -23.99 2.25 -7.60
C THR A 24 -22.92 3.34 -7.63
N GLY A 25 -21.88 3.19 -8.43
CA GLY A 25 -20.74 4.11 -8.53
C GLY A 25 -19.77 4.02 -7.36
N ALA A 26 -19.98 3.09 -6.43
CA ALA A 26 -19.06 2.81 -5.33
C ALA A 26 -17.73 2.23 -5.84
N LEU A 27 -17.79 1.43 -6.92
CA LEU A 27 -16.64 0.94 -7.66
C LEU A 27 -16.58 1.64 -9.01
N GLN A 28 -15.46 2.32 -9.30
CA GLN A 28 -15.24 2.88 -10.64
C GLN A 28 -14.72 1.79 -11.57
N ARG A 29 -15.20 1.75 -12.81
CA ARG A 29 -14.79 0.74 -13.81
C ARG A 29 -13.28 0.62 -14.01
N GLN A 30 -12.57 1.74 -13.91
CA GLN A 30 -11.11 1.81 -13.99
C GLN A 30 -10.37 1.16 -12.81
N ASN A 31 -11.05 0.98 -11.67
CA ASN A 31 -10.53 0.36 -10.46
C ASN A 31 -11.06 -1.07 -10.27
N ARG A 32 -11.86 -1.59 -11.21
CA ARG A 32 -12.42 -2.95 -11.13
C ARG A 32 -11.33 -3.96 -11.47
N MET A 33 -11.00 -4.81 -10.50
CA MET A 33 -10.10 -5.94 -10.69
C MET A 33 -10.87 -7.17 -11.16
N ASP A 34 -10.17 -8.05 -11.88
CA ASP A 34 -10.72 -9.35 -12.26
C ASP A 34 -10.77 -10.30 -11.06
N ILE A 35 -11.74 -11.21 -11.03
CA ILE A 35 -11.91 -12.18 -9.93
C ILE A 35 -10.65 -13.05 -9.80
N SER A 36 -10.03 -13.43 -10.92
CA SER A 36 -8.79 -14.21 -10.91
C SER A 36 -7.65 -13.46 -10.21
N PHE A 37 -7.60 -12.13 -10.36
CA PHE A 37 -6.62 -11.27 -9.69
C PHE A 37 -6.93 -11.07 -8.21
N LEU A 38 -8.22 -10.99 -7.83
CA LEU A 38 -8.64 -10.85 -6.43
C LEU A 38 -8.40 -12.13 -5.62
N VAL A 39 -8.58 -13.30 -6.22
CA VAL A 39 -8.39 -14.59 -5.56
C VAL A 39 -6.93 -15.05 -5.62
N ASN A 40 -6.21 -14.73 -6.69
CA ASN A 40 -4.81 -15.07 -6.87
C ASN A 40 -4.00 -13.81 -7.19
N CYS A 41 -3.82 -12.96 -6.18
CA CYS A 41 -3.03 -11.76 -6.34
C CYS A 41 -1.57 -12.16 -6.67
N PRO A 42 -1.01 -11.74 -7.82
CA PRO A 42 0.34 -12.14 -8.21
C PRO A 42 1.41 -11.61 -7.25
N GLU A 43 1.09 -10.57 -6.46
CA GLU A 43 1.96 -10.03 -5.42
C GLU A 43 1.93 -10.85 -4.12
N GLU A 44 0.83 -11.56 -3.84
CA GLU A 44 0.72 -12.49 -2.70
C GLU A 44 1.23 -13.89 -3.03
N ASN A 45 1.43 -14.19 -4.32
CA ASN A 45 2.09 -15.40 -4.78
C ASN A 45 3.63 -15.29 -4.59
N VAL A 46 4.05 -14.80 -3.43
CA VAL A 46 5.40 -15.01 -2.93
C VAL A 46 5.48 -16.49 -2.65
N ASP A 47 6.30 -17.21 -3.42
CA ASP A 47 6.53 -18.64 -3.30
C ASP A 47 6.77 -19.03 -1.82
N ILE A 48 5.73 -19.51 -1.15
CA ILE A 48 5.84 -20.18 0.16
C ILE A 48 6.76 -21.40 0.03
N ASP A 49 6.92 -21.92 -1.20
CA ASP A 49 7.82 -23.00 -1.58
C ASP A 49 9.30 -22.60 -1.71
N CYS A 50 9.67 -21.32 -1.52
CA CYS A 50 11.08 -20.90 -1.55
C CYS A 50 11.79 -20.97 -0.20
N ALA A 51 11.07 -21.10 0.92
CA ALA A 51 11.71 -21.28 2.22
C ALA A 51 12.23 -22.71 2.33
N THR A 52 13.55 -22.86 2.37
CA THR A 52 14.19 -24.16 2.59
C THR A 52 13.91 -24.65 4.02
N ASP A 53 13.86 -25.97 4.22
CA ASP A 53 13.70 -26.57 5.56
C ASP A 53 14.75 -26.04 6.57
N GLU A 54 15.94 -25.67 6.07
CA GLU A 54 17.02 -25.08 6.85
C GLU A 54 16.67 -23.66 7.32
N GLU A 55 16.16 -22.79 6.44
CA GLU A 55 15.71 -21.44 6.81
C GLU A 55 14.53 -21.48 7.80
N ILE A 56 13.63 -22.44 7.63
CA ILE A 56 12.52 -22.66 8.58
C ILE A 56 13.08 -23.10 9.94
N TYR A 57 14.04 -24.02 9.95
CA TYR A 57 14.68 -24.50 11.17
C TYR A 57 15.42 -23.37 11.91
N GLU A 58 16.19 -22.57 11.19
CA GLU A 58 16.92 -21.43 11.75
C GLU A 58 15.97 -20.39 12.36
N ALA A 59 14.90 -20.01 11.65
CA ALA A 59 13.90 -19.08 12.16
C ALA A 59 13.21 -19.59 13.44
N VAL A 60 12.91 -20.89 13.51
CA VAL A 60 12.32 -21.51 14.72
C VAL A 60 13.31 -21.52 15.89
N MET A 61 14.57 -21.81 15.63
CA MET A 61 15.61 -21.81 16.65
C MET A 61 15.91 -20.38 17.15
N GLU A 62 15.91 -19.39 16.27
CA GLU A 62 16.06 -17.96 16.61
C GLU A 62 14.89 -17.47 17.49
N ALA A 63 13.65 -17.75 17.08
CA ALA A 63 12.46 -17.38 17.85
C ALA A 63 12.46 -18.04 19.25
N ARG A 64 12.94 -19.28 19.35
CA ARG A 64 13.07 -19.97 20.63
C ARG A 64 14.16 -19.36 21.51
N ALA A 65 15.33 -19.04 20.94
CA ALA A 65 16.42 -18.40 21.65
C ALA A 65 16.04 -16.99 22.14
N ALA A 66 15.28 -16.21 21.35
CA ALA A 66 14.74 -14.93 21.76
C ALA A 66 13.78 -15.06 22.96
N ARG A 67 12.88 -16.05 22.93
CA ARG A 67 11.95 -16.33 24.05
C ARG A 67 12.65 -16.80 25.32
N GLU A 68 13.71 -17.60 25.20
CA GLU A 68 14.49 -18.06 26.35
C GLU A 68 15.39 -16.93 26.93
N ASN A 69 15.77 -15.95 26.12
CA ASN A 69 16.53 -14.76 26.56
C ASN A 69 15.67 -13.57 27.02
N MET A 70 14.33 -13.69 26.99
CA MET A 70 13.40 -12.61 27.35
C MET A 70 13.25 -12.38 28.87
N ASP A 71 13.87 -13.18 29.74
CA ASP A 71 13.63 -13.09 31.20
C ASP A 71 14.44 -12.00 31.93
N VAL A 72 15.07 -11.04 31.21
CA VAL A 72 15.93 -10.02 31.88
C VAL A 72 15.73 -8.56 31.42
N ASN A 73 14.97 -8.26 30.35
CA ASN A 73 14.74 -6.86 30.01
C ASN A 73 13.29 -6.61 29.62
N GLY A 74 12.52 -6.06 30.57
CA GLY A 74 11.28 -5.36 30.28
C GLY A 74 11.57 -4.13 29.44
N GLY A 75 11.65 -4.32 28.12
CA GLY A 75 11.69 -3.26 27.13
C GLY A 75 10.26 -2.89 26.74
N ASP A 76 9.87 -1.68 27.08
CA ASP A 76 8.62 -1.04 26.67
C ASP A 76 8.60 -0.85 25.15
N ASP A 77 7.98 -1.79 24.43
CA ASP A 77 7.78 -1.79 22.98
C ASP A 77 6.63 -0.85 22.55
N ASN A 78 6.42 0.25 23.28
CA ASN A 78 5.45 1.31 22.94
C ASN A 78 6.11 2.52 22.28
N GLU A 79 7.17 2.33 21.48
CA GLU A 79 7.56 3.39 20.55
C GLU A 79 6.69 3.25 19.29
N PRO A 80 5.73 4.16 19.02
CA PRO A 80 4.95 4.11 17.79
C PRO A 80 5.92 4.15 16.61
N PRO A 81 5.65 3.43 15.51
CA PRO A 81 6.55 3.40 14.37
C PRO A 81 6.86 4.83 13.96
N GLN A 82 8.13 5.23 14.11
CA GLN A 82 8.59 6.53 13.68
C GLN A 82 8.27 6.62 12.19
N SER A 83 7.21 7.37 11.86
CA SER A 83 6.81 7.63 10.47
C SER A 83 8.03 8.20 9.77
N ALA A 84 8.68 7.38 8.95
CA ALA A 84 9.83 7.81 8.17
C ALA A 84 9.37 9.00 7.32
N LEU A 85 10.09 10.12 7.42
CA LEU A 85 9.81 11.29 6.58
C LEU A 85 9.80 10.83 5.10
N PRO A 86 8.79 11.24 4.32
CA PRO A 86 8.67 10.80 2.94
C PRO A 86 9.91 11.21 2.15
N ALA A 87 10.36 10.35 1.23
CA ALA A 87 11.52 10.66 0.44
C ALA A 87 11.26 11.92 -0.41
N PRO A 88 12.30 12.73 -0.71
CA PRO A 88 12.11 13.94 -1.52
C PRO A 88 11.47 13.70 -2.89
N ILE A 89 11.57 12.48 -3.42
CA ILE A 89 10.91 12.07 -4.66
C ILE A 89 9.39 11.93 -4.50
N ASP A 90 8.93 11.39 -3.37
CA ASP A 90 7.51 11.21 -3.05
C ASP A 90 6.83 12.56 -2.86
N VAL A 91 7.50 13.48 -2.16
CA VAL A 91 7.02 14.86 -2.00
C VAL A 91 6.88 15.56 -3.35
N ARG A 92 7.82 15.35 -4.29
CA ARG A 92 7.73 15.92 -5.64
C ARG A 92 6.58 15.32 -6.44
N LYS A 93 6.36 14.00 -6.33
CA LYS A 93 5.24 13.32 -6.98
C LYS A 93 3.91 13.87 -6.47
N ALA A 94 3.75 14.00 -5.15
CA ALA A 94 2.57 14.59 -4.52
C ALA A 94 2.32 16.03 -4.98
N VAL A 95 3.36 16.87 -5.03
CA VAL A 95 3.24 18.25 -5.54
C VAL A 95 2.75 18.28 -7.00
N SER A 96 3.22 17.37 -7.85
CA SER A 96 2.74 17.27 -9.24
C SER A 96 1.26 16.91 -9.29
N THR A 97 0.87 15.84 -8.60
CA THR A 97 -0.51 15.37 -8.57
C THR A 97 -1.49 16.43 -8.07
N ILE A 98 -1.13 17.16 -7.00
CA ILE A 98 -1.96 18.26 -6.50
C ILE A 98 -2.00 19.41 -7.50
N SER A 99 -0.88 19.74 -8.16
CA SER A 99 -0.86 20.80 -9.18
C SER A 99 -1.80 20.48 -10.35
N ASP A 100 -1.80 19.23 -10.81
CA ASP A 100 -2.65 18.77 -11.92
C ASP A 100 -4.14 18.90 -11.55
N TYR A 101 -4.51 18.53 -10.32
CA TYR A 101 -5.87 18.73 -9.81
C TYR A 101 -6.28 20.22 -9.75
N LEU A 102 -5.35 21.11 -9.40
CA LEU A 102 -5.63 22.54 -9.28
C LEU A 102 -5.75 23.24 -10.63
N ILE A 103 -5.16 22.71 -11.71
CA ILE A 103 -5.32 23.26 -13.08
C ILE A 103 -6.80 23.27 -13.48
N GLU A 104 -7.58 22.29 -13.03
CA GLU A 104 -9.00 22.16 -13.31
C GLU A 104 -9.87 23.10 -12.44
N SER A 105 -9.32 23.66 -11.35
CA SER A 105 -10.04 24.49 -10.39
C SER A 105 -9.61 25.97 -10.45
N ASN A 106 -10.49 26.85 -10.93
CA ASN A 106 -10.25 28.31 -10.95
C ASN A 106 -10.64 29.00 -9.62
N GLU A 107 -10.71 28.26 -8.52
CA GLU A 107 -11.11 28.80 -7.24
C GLU A 107 -10.01 29.67 -6.60
N PRO A 108 -10.37 30.69 -5.79
CA PRO A 108 -9.39 31.55 -5.14
C PRO A 108 -8.45 30.77 -4.19
N TYR A 109 -8.94 29.69 -3.56
CA TYR A 109 -8.12 28.81 -2.74
C TYR A 109 -7.11 28.02 -3.58
N ALA A 110 -7.54 27.52 -4.75
CA ALA A 110 -6.69 26.75 -5.66
C ALA A 110 -5.45 27.56 -6.09
N ARG A 111 -5.66 28.83 -6.49
CA ARG A 111 -4.56 29.75 -6.85
C ARG A 111 -3.60 30.02 -5.70
N LYS A 112 -4.09 30.11 -4.46
CA LYS A 112 -3.25 30.30 -3.27
C LYS A 112 -2.39 29.05 -3.01
N LEU A 113 -2.99 27.87 -3.11
CA LEU A 113 -2.29 26.61 -2.91
C LEU A 113 -1.24 26.37 -4.00
N GLU A 114 -1.55 26.70 -5.26
CA GLU A 114 -0.60 26.62 -6.38
C GLU A 114 0.65 27.47 -6.13
N GLY A 115 0.48 28.69 -5.59
CA GLY A 115 1.59 29.55 -5.18
C GLY A 115 2.51 28.89 -4.14
N LEU A 116 1.91 28.24 -3.12
CA LEU A 116 2.66 27.52 -2.08
C LEU A 116 3.39 26.29 -2.63
N LEU A 117 2.74 25.54 -3.52
CA LEU A 117 3.34 24.36 -4.17
C LEU A 117 4.53 24.74 -5.06
N ASN A 118 4.46 25.90 -5.75
CA ASN A 118 5.56 26.41 -6.55
C ASN A 118 6.76 26.82 -5.69
N ALA A 119 6.53 27.45 -4.53
CA ALA A 119 7.59 27.74 -3.56
C ALA A 119 8.25 26.45 -3.04
N LEU A 120 7.45 25.47 -2.63
CA LEU A 120 7.95 24.17 -2.18
C LEU A 120 8.77 23.45 -3.28
N ARG A 121 8.33 23.52 -4.53
CA ARG A 121 9.04 22.96 -5.69
C ARG A 121 10.41 23.61 -5.89
N HIS A 122 10.50 24.92 -5.68
CA HIS A 122 11.76 25.66 -5.75
C HIS A 122 12.72 25.22 -4.64
N ASP A 123 12.24 25.11 -3.40
CA ASP A 123 13.05 24.68 -2.26
C ASP A 123 13.56 23.24 -2.42
N LEU A 124 12.71 22.33 -2.91
CA LEU A 124 13.09 20.95 -3.20
C LEU A 124 14.13 20.84 -4.33
N ARG A 125 14.21 21.82 -5.25
CA ARG A 125 15.25 21.89 -6.29
C ARG A 125 16.56 22.41 -5.72
N LEU A 126 16.52 23.43 -4.86
CA LEU A 126 17.70 23.98 -4.19
C LEU A 126 18.35 22.97 -3.25
N LYS A 127 17.55 22.22 -2.49
CA LYS A 127 18.02 21.17 -1.58
C LYS A 127 18.77 20.03 -2.29
N LYS A 128 18.52 19.81 -3.59
CA LYS A 128 19.26 18.83 -4.42
C LYS A 128 20.68 19.30 -4.80
N ARG A 129 20.96 20.61 -4.73
CA ARG A 129 22.24 21.23 -5.16
C ARG A 129 23.20 21.54 -4.01
N GLY A 130 22.83 21.21 -2.77
CA GLY A 130 23.62 21.49 -1.57
C GLY A 130 24.34 20.25 -1.01
N LEU A 131 24.92 19.42 -1.87
CA LEU A 131 25.82 18.32 -1.53
C LEU A 131 26.97 18.31 -2.54
#